data_AF-A0A954JE63-F1
#
_entry.id   AF-A0A954JE63-F1
#
_cell.length_a   1.000
_cell.length_b   1.000
_cell.length_c   1.000
_cell.angle_alpha   90.00
_cell.angle_beta   90.00
_cell.angle_gamma   90.00
#
_symmetry.space_group_name_H-M   'P 1'
#
loop_
_entity.id
_entity.type
_entity.pdbx_description
1 polymer ?
#
loop_
_entity_poly.entity_id
_entity_poly.type
_entity_poly.pdbx_seq_one_letter_code
_entity_poly.pdbx_strand_id
1 'polypeptide(L)'
;MFLTCRRRVWVFALVLHASFVAAEEPLLTLNQGDHVAYIGNTLADRMQHDGWLETYIQALHPELELTFRNLGFPGDEVVTRNRSDNFGSPDEWLT
;
A
#
# COMPACT_ATOMS: atom_id res chain seq x y z
N MET A 1 -31.71 25.04 65.52
CA MET A 1 -30.30 25.16 65.09
C MET A 1 -29.89 23.82 64.51
N PHE A 2 -29.61 23.79 63.20
CA PHE A 2 -28.82 22.83 62.41
C PHE A 2 -29.38 22.74 60.99
N LEU A 3 -28.86 23.67 60.19
CA LEU A 3 -28.76 23.65 58.75
C LEU A 3 -27.90 22.45 58.33
N THR A 4 -28.28 21.65 57.31
CA THR A 4 -27.30 20.97 56.44
C THR A 4 -27.92 20.56 55.09
N CYS A 5 -27.63 21.39 54.08
CA CYS A 5 -27.06 21.02 52.80
C CYS A 5 -27.79 19.99 51.91
N ARG A 6 -28.73 20.49 51.08
CA ARG A 6 -29.32 19.78 49.94
C ARG A 6 -28.26 19.59 48.84
N ARG A 7 -27.66 18.40 48.80
CA ARG A 7 -26.62 17.96 47.85
C ARG A 7 -27.16 17.98 46.41
N ARG A 8 -26.91 19.08 45.69
CA ARG A 8 -27.14 19.19 44.24
C ARG A 8 -26.03 18.47 43.50
N VAL A 9 -26.29 17.25 43.05
CA VAL A 9 -25.41 16.50 42.16
C VAL A 9 -25.58 17.08 40.75
N TRP A 10 -24.62 17.88 40.32
CA TRP A 10 -24.52 18.34 38.94
C TRP A 10 -23.88 17.21 38.13
N VAL A 11 -24.70 16.48 37.37
CA VAL A 11 -24.22 15.52 36.37
C VAL A 11 -23.66 16.33 35.20
N PHE A 12 -22.34 16.53 35.18
CA PHE A 12 -21.64 17.01 34.00
C PHE A 12 -21.69 15.91 32.93
N ALA A 13 -22.62 16.02 31.99
CA ALA A 13 -22.63 15.19 30.79
C ALA A 13 -21.47 15.64 29.89
N LEU A 14 -20.35 14.94 29.99
CA LEU A 14 -19.21 15.09 29.08
C LEU A 14 -19.62 14.50 27.72
N VAL A 15 -20.06 15.34 26.79
CA VAL A 15 -20.34 14.92 25.40
C VAL A 15 -19.01 14.67 24.70
N LEU A 16 -18.59 13.40 24.69
CA LEU A 16 -17.52 12.88 23.83
C LEU A 16 -17.98 13.01 22.37
N HIS A 17 -17.52 14.06 21.68
CA HIS A 17 -17.58 14.12 20.23
C HIS A 17 -16.53 13.14 19.67
N ALA A 18 -16.97 11.93 19.31
CA ALA A 18 -16.15 11.01 18.53
C ALA A 18 -16.13 11.51 17.08
N SER A 19 -15.02 12.09 16.66
CA SER A 19 -14.77 12.39 15.25
C SER A 19 -14.61 11.06 14.51
N PHE A 20 -15.64 10.66 13.76
CA PHE A 20 -15.51 9.58 12.78
C PHE A 20 -14.65 10.10 11.63
N VAL A 21 -13.42 9.63 11.55
CA VAL A 21 -12.62 9.74 10.33
C VAL A 21 -13.18 8.69 9.37
N ALA A 22 -13.75 9.12 8.26
CA ALA A 22 -14.11 8.20 7.18
C ALA A 22 -12.81 7.61 6.63
N ALA A 23 -12.66 6.28 6.73
CA ALA A 23 -11.56 5.59 6.06
C ALA A 23 -11.77 5.72 4.55
N GLU A 24 -10.81 6.32 3.86
CA GLU A 24 -10.78 6.34 2.40
C GLU A 24 -10.63 4.90 1.90
N GLU A 25 -11.33 4.57 0.81
CA GLU A 25 -11.20 3.23 0.25
C GLU A 25 -9.74 3.00 -0.18
N PRO A 26 -9.16 1.84 0.19
CA PRO A 26 -7.77 1.57 -0.14
C PRO A 26 -7.60 1.58 -1.67
N LEU A 27 -6.69 2.42 -2.16
CA LEU A 27 -6.36 2.53 -3.59
C LEU A 27 -5.94 1.19 -4.21
N LEU A 28 -5.41 0.27 -3.41
CA LEU A 28 -4.98 -1.06 -3.79
C LEU A 28 -5.26 -2.02 -2.64
N THR A 29 -5.93 -3.12 -2.94
CA THR A 29 -6.11 -4.25 -2.02
C THR A 29 -5.33 -5.43 -2.56
N LEU A 30 -4.46 -6.01 -1.73
CA LEU A 30 -3.66 -7.19 -2.05
C LEU A 30 -4.20 -8.39 -1.27
N ASN A 31 -4.26 -9.53 -1.95
CA ASN A 31 -4.66 -10.81 -1.38
C ASN A 31 -3.46 -11.74 -1.24
N GLN A 32 -3.65 -12.78 -0.43
CA GLN A 32 -2.63 -13.81 -0.27
C GLN A 32 -2.35 -14.51 -1.60
N GLY A 33 -1.08 -14.65 -1.94
CA GLY A 33 -0.60 -15.29 -3.17
C GLY A 33 -0.69 -14.40 -4.41
N ASP A 34 -0.98 -13.10 -4.28
CA ASP A 34 -1.05 -12.21 -5.43
C ASP A 34 0.31 -12.06 -6.13
N HIS A 35 0.25 -11.97 -7.46
CA HIS A 35 1.40 -11.74 -8.33
C HIS A 35 1.46 -10.25 -8.71
N VAL A 36 2.46 -9.55 -8.20
CA VAL A 36 2.67 -8.12 -8.44
C VAL A 36 3.76 -7.93 -9.47
N ALA A 37 3.37 -7.53 -10.68
CA ALA A 37 4.30 -7.08 -11.71
C ALA A 37 4.42 -5.56 -11.66
N TYR A 38 5.66 -5.05 -11.73
CA TYR A 38 5.89 -3.61 -11.83
C TYR A 38 6.80 -3.29 -13.02
N ILE A 39 6.45 -2.22 -13.73
CA ILE A 39 7.10 -1.77 -14.98
C ILE A 39 7.70 -0.38 -14.77
N GLY A 40 8.79 -0.10 -15.46
CA GLY A 40 9.41 1.21 -15.41
C GLY A 40 10.69 1.29 -16.22
N ASN A 41 11.35 2.44 -16.14
CA ASN A 41 12.61 2.69 -16.82
C ASN A 41 13.80 2.21 -15.99
N THR A 42 14.95 2.87 -16.16
CA THR A 42 16.18 2.64 -15.40
C THR A 42 15.95 2.57 -13.88
N LEU A 43 15.03 3.35 -13.29
CA LEU A 43 14.79 3.26 -11.85
C LEU A 43 14.28 1.86 -11.45
N ALA A 44 13.26 1.35 -12.15
CA ALA A 44 12.72 0.02 -11.90
C ALA A 44 13.77 -1.06 -12.19
N ASP A 45 14.50 -0.94 -13.31
CA ASP A 45 15.61 -1.84 -13.65
C ASP A 45 16.65 -1.94 -12.52
N ARG A 46 17.00 -0.81 -11.87
CA ARG A 46 17.99 -0.84 -10.77
C ARG A 46 17.45 -1.43 -9.48
N MET A 47 16.15 -1.35 -9.22
CA MET A 47 15.56 -1.93 -8.00
C MET A 47 15.79 -3.44 -7.91
N GLN A 48 15.91 -4.15 -9.04
CA GLN A 48 16.17 -5.59 -9.04
C GLN A 48 17.55 -5.97 -8.47
N HIS A 49 18.51 -5.04 -8.46
CA HIS A 49 19.87 -5.32 -7.99
C HIS A 49 19.98 -5.36 -6.47
N ASP A 50 19.11 -4.63 -5.78
CA ASP A 50 19.14 -4.52 -4.32
C ASP A 50 17.90 -5.16 -3.65
N GLY A 51 16.76 -5.24 -4.34
CA GLY A 51 15.57 -5.98 -3.90
C GLY A 51 14.90 -5.46 -2.61
N TRP A 52 15.18 -4.20 -2.22
CA TRP A 52 14.70 -3.63 -0.96
C TRP A 52 13.19 -3.53 -0.90
N LEU A 53 12.53 -3.18 -2.00
CA LEU A 53 11.08 -2.96 -2.01
C LEU A 53 10.35 -4.27 -1.68
N GLU A 54 10.66 -5.33 -2.41
CA GLU A 54 10.07 -6.66 -2.23
C GLU A 54 10.36 -7.18 -0.83
N THR A 55 11.61 -7.06 -0.39
CA THR A 55 12.04 -7.51 0.95
C THR A 55 11.27 -6.77 2.04
N TYR A 56 11.11 -5.46 1.90
CA TYR A 56 10.42 -4.64 2.89
C TYR A 56 8.92 -4.95 2.94
N ILE A 57 8.27 -5.11 1.78
CA ILE A 57 6.84 -5.50 1.73
C ILE A 57 6.64 -6.89 2.34
N GLN A 58 7.49 -7.86 2.00
CA GLN A 58 7.43 -9.21 2.58
C GLN A 58 7.67 -9.20 4.09
N ALA A 59 8.57 -8.34 4.59
CA ALA A 59 8.82 -8.22 6.02
C ALA A 59 7.64 -7.59 6.79
N LEU A 60 6.93 -6.65 6.16
CA LEU A 60 5.76 -6.00 6.76
C LEU A 60 4.49 -6.85 6.66
N HIS A 61 4.36 -7.65 5.62
CA HIS A 61 3.16 -8.44 5.30
C HIS A 61 3.49 -9.89 4.94
N PRO A 62 4.16 -10.65 5.83
CA PRO A 62 4.61 -12.01 5.54
C PRO A 62 3.43 -12.97 5.25
N GLU A 63 2.24 -12.69 5.77
CA GLU A 63 1.03 -13.47 5.56
C GLU A 63 0.49 -13.41 4.12
N LEU A 64 0.86 -12.40 3.34
CA LEU A 64 0.35 -12.25 1.98
C LEU A 64 1.09 -13.13 0.97
N GLU A 65 2.29 -13.64 1.29
CA GLU A 65 3.05 -14.55 0.41
C GLU A 65 3.13 -14.06 -1.05
N LEU A 66 3.38 -12.77 -1.24
CA LEU A 66 3.32 -12.13 -2.56
C LEU A 66 4.41 -12.64 -3.50
N THR A 67 4.13 -12.69 -4.80
CA THR A 67 5.15 -12.95 -5.83
C THR A 67 5.44 -11.67 -6.61
N PHE A 68 6.70 -11.23 -6.64
CA PHE A 68 7.09 -10.02 -7.36
C PHE A 68 7.74 -10.33 -8.70
N ARG A 69 7.39 -9.56 -9.72
CA ARG A 69 8.02 -9.59 -11.05
C ARG A 69 8.43 -8.17 -11.46
N ASN A 70 9.73 -7.95 -11.57
CA ASN A 70 10.28 -6.72 -12.12
C ASN A 70 10.36 -6.83 -13.65
N LEU A 71 9.66 -5.94 -14.36
CA LEU A 71 9.67 -5.83 -15.82
C LEU A 71 10.32 -4.51 -16.30
N GLY A 72 11.06 -3.84 -15.40
CA GLY A 72 11.78 -2.62 -15.68
C GLY A 72 12.88 -2.82 -16.71
N PHE A 73 13.09 -1.80 -17.56
CA PHE A 73 14.15 -1.83 -18.57
C PHE A 73 14.70 -0.43 -18.83
N PRO A 74 16.02 -0.28 -18.94
CA PRO A 74 16.63 1.03 -19.10
C PRO A 74 16.22 1.66 -20.43
N GLY A 75 15.84 2.94 -20.38
CA GLY A 75 15.40 3.68 -21.56
C GLY A 75 13.95 3.48 -21.97
N ASP A 76 13.15 2.71 -21.21
CA ASP A 76 11.70 2.66 -21.43
C ASP A 76 11.05 4.04 -21.15
N GLU A 77 10.18 4.46 -22.05
CA GLU A 77 9.30 5.60 -21.91
C GLU A 77 7.84 5.14 -21.74
N VAL A 78 6.93 6.08 -21.54
CA VAL A 78 5.49 5.78 -21.44
C VAL A 78 4.96 5.19 -22.76
N VAL A 79 5.42 5.74 -23.90
CA VAL A 79 4.95 5.34 -25.24
C VAL A 79 5.98 4.45 -25.95
N THR A 80 7.26 4.79 -25.83
CA THR A 80 8.34 4.13 -26.57
C THR A 80 9.06 3.12 -25.68
N ARG A 81 9.23 1.88 -26.13
CA ARG A 81 10.04 0.86 -25.43
C ARG A 81 10.98 0.21 -26.42
N ASN A 82 12.25 0.56 -26.35
CA ASN A 82 13.27 0.02 -27.24
C ASN A 82 13.72 -1.33 -26.68
N ARG A 83 13.08 -2.41 -27.14
CA ARG A 83 13.43 -3.79 -26.77
C ARG A 83 14.13 -4.49 -27.95
N SER A 84 14.77 -5.62 -27.66
CA SER A 84 15.34 -6.45 -28.72
C SER A 84 14.25 -6.93 -29.68
N ASP A 85 14.62 -7.14 -30.94
CA ASP A 85 13.71 -7.78 -31.90
C ASP A 85 13.22 -9.12 -31.35
N ASN A 86 11.93 -9.41 -31.52
CA ASN A 86 11.26 -10.60 -31.02
C ASN A 86 11.23 -10.72 -29.46
N PHE A 87 11.29 -9.60 -28.73
CA PHE A 87 11.11 -9.58 -27.26
C PHE A 87 9.66 -9.87 -26.81
N GLY A 88 8.69 -9.84 -27.70
CA GLY A 88 7.29 -10.04 -27.35
C GLY A 88 6.59 -8.78 -26.85
N SER A 89 5.29 -8.90 -26.59
CA SER A 89 4.47 -7.81 -26.07
C SER A 89 4.51 -7.74 -24.54
N PRO A 90 4.23 -6.58 -23.91
CA PRO A 90 4.20 -6.48 -22.45
C PRO A 90 3.25 -7.47 -21.78
N ASP A 91 2.08 -7.72 -22.38
CA ASP A 91 1.04 -8.57 -21.80
C ASP A 91 1.43 -10.05 -21.79
N GLU A 92 2.29 -10.49 -22.71
CA GLU A 92 2.84 -11.86 -22.71
C GLU A 92 3.67 -12.16 -21.46
N TRP A 93 4.16 -11.12 -20.78
CA TRP A 93 4.94 -11.25 -19.55
C TRP A 93 4.11 -11.15 -18.27
N LEU A 94 2.78 -10.99 -18.38
CA LEU A 94 1.84 -10.86 -17.26
C LEU A 94 1.01 -12.13 -16.98
N THR A 95 1.15 -13.17 -17.81
CA THR A 95 0.52 -14.48 -17.63
C THR A 95 1.41 -15.45 -16.88
#